data_AF-A0A9P1GGL2-F1
#
_entry.id   AF-A0A9P1GGL2-F1
#
_cell.length_a   1.000
_cell.length_b   1.000
_cell.length_c   1.000
_cell.angle_alpha   90.00
_cell.angle_beta   90.00
_cell.angle_gamma   90.00
#
_symmetry.space_group_name_H-M   'P 1'
#
loop_
_entity.id
_entity.type
_entity.pdbx_description
1 polymer ?
#
loop_
_entity_poly.entity_id
_entity_poly.type
_entity_poly.pdbx_seq_one_letter_code
_entity_poly.pdbx_strand_id
1 'polypeptide(L)'
;VTSLWPVELMAALGALARQHQASEMALLLSLFGLLLSRNFDQDDLLVGIPEAGRSGDLSVLQNIMGFFVNTLPIRLSFQHKAPTFGELLKRTQQTLFEAIDHSAIPFQHLVNEMRQHQEVDGNQLLQAFFQHVVAGQSHSPRKAAGMVLEHFDFEPHPAPAKFEA
;
A
#
# COMPACT_ATOMS: atom_id res chain seq x y z
N VAL A 1 14.84 5.50 13.79
CA VAL A 1 14.96 4.52 12.69
C VAL A 1 16.00 5.04 11.72
N THR A 2 17.17 4.42 11.68
CA THR A 2 18.23 4.74 10.70
C THR A 2 17.67 4.45 9.31
N SER A 3 17.73 5.40 8.38
CA SER A 3 17.29 5.15 7.00
C SER A 3 18.18 4.07 6.40
N LEU A 4 17.59 2.92 6.04
CA LEU A 4 18.30 1.79 5.44
C LEU A 4 18.87 2.14 4.05
N TRP A 5 18.39 3.23 3.43
CA TRP A 5 18.80 3.66 2.10
C TRP A 5 19.74 4.87 2.21
N PRO A 6 20.79 4.94 1.36
CA PRO A 6 21.65 6.12 1.27
C PRO A 6 20.84 7.38 0.95
N VAL A 7 21.23 8.52 1.53
CA VAL A 7 20.53 9.79 1.37
C VAL A 7 20.53 10.23 -0.10
N GLU A 8 21.63 9.96 -0.81
CA GLU A 8 21.81 10.25 -2.22
C GLU A 8 20.81 9.46 -3.08
N LEU A 9 20.54 8.20 -2.72
CA LEU A 9 19.54 7.37 -3.40
C LEU A 9 18.13 7.91 -3.18
N MET A 10 17.79 8.28 -1.95
CA MET A 10 16.49 8.90 -1.64
C MET A 10 16.30 10.21 -2.41
N ALA A 11 17.34 11.05 -2.47
CA ALA A 11 17.30 12.29 -3.25
C ALA A 11 17.12 12.03 -4.74
N ALA A 12 17.82 11.04 -5.30
CA ALA A 12 17.70 10.65 -6.71
C ALA A 12 16.30 10.13 -7.04
N LEU A 13 15.71 9.28 -6.18
CA LEU A 13 14.34 8.80 -6.34
C LEU A 13 13.33 9.94 -6.27
N GLY A 14 13.49 10.87 -5.32
CA GLY A 14 12.66 12.06 -5.23
C GLY A 14 12.76 12.95 -6.48
N ALA A 15 13.95 13.11 -7.05
CA ALA A 15 14.15 13.84 -8.30
C ALA A 15 13.47 13.15 -9.49
N LEU A 16 13.58 11.81 -9.57
CA LEU A 16 12.95 10.99 -10.60
C LEU A 16 11.42 11.08 -10.55
N ALA A 17 10.84 10.98 -9.35
CA ALA A 17 9.40 11.16 -9.13
C ALA A 17 8.93 12.52 -9.68
N ARG A 18 9.67 13.60 -9.35
CA ARG A 18 9.35 14.97 -9.83
C ARG A 18 9.47 15.10 -11.34
N GLN A 19 10.52 14.53 -11.94
CA GLN A 19 10.73 14.56 -13.39
C GLN A 19 9.55 13.94 -14.15
N HIS A 20 8.96 12.87 -13.62
CA HIS A 20 7.81 12.20 -14.21
C HIS A 20 6.45 12.71 -13.71
N GLN A 21 6.42 13.74 -12.86
CA GLN A 21 5.20 14.24 -12.19
C GLN A 21 4.43 13.13 -11.45
N ALA A 22 5.19 12.19 -10.86
CA ALA A 22 4.68 11.03 -10.18
C ALA A 22 4.76 11.13 -8.66
N SER A 23 3.85 10.45 -7.98
CA SER A 23 3.92 10.27 -6.53
C SER A 23 5.04 9.28 -6.18
N GLU A 24 5.63 9.45 -5.00
CA GLU A 24 6.63 8.52 -4.48
C GLU A 24 6.06 7.10 -4.34
N MET A 25 4.79 6.97 -3.93
CA MET A 25 4.07 5.70 -3.91
C MET A 25 4.06 5.02 -5.28
N ALA A 26 3.68 5.75 -6.34
CA ALA A 26 3.64 5.20 -7.69
C ALA A 26 5.05 4.78 -8.16
N LEU A 27 6.06 5.62 -7.89
CA LEU A 27 7.45 5.33 -8.24
C LEU A 27 7.93 4.02 -7.59
N LEU A 28 7.78 3.91 -6.27
CA LEU A 28 8.25 2.74 -5.52
C LEU A 28 7.45 1.48 -5.88
N LEU A 29 6.14 1.62 -6.13
CA LEU A 29 5.30 0.52 -6.58
C LEU A 29 5.70 0.02 -7.98
N SER A 30 6.01 0.92 -8.92
CA SER A 30 6.53 0.54 -10.24
C SER A 30 7.87 -0.18 -10.15
N LEU A 31 8.78 0.29 -9.29
CA LEU A 31 10.07 -0.37 -9.05
C LEU A 31 9.88 -1.76 -8.42
N PHE A 32 8.99 -1.88 -7.44
CA PHE A 32 8.64 -3.14 -6.82
C PHE A 32 8.06 -4.15 -7.82
N GLY A 33 7.08 -3.72 -8.63
CA GLY A 33 6.50 -4.56 -9.68
C GLY A 33 7.54 -4.98 -10.72
N LEU A 34 8.42 -4.07 -11.14
CA LEU A 34 9.49 -4.39 -12.08
C LEU A 34 10.47 -5.42 -11.50
N LEU A 35 10.79 -5.32 -10.21
CA LEU A 35 11.63 -6.29 -9.52
C LEU A 35 10.98 -7.67 -9.48
N LEU A 36 9.68 -7.75 -9.17
CA LEU A 36 8.96 -9.02 -9.17
C LEU A 36 8.86 -9.62 -10.58
N SER A 37 8.49 -8.80 -11.57
CA SER A 37 8.38 -9.23 -12.98
C SER A 37 9.68 -9.85 -13.47
N ARG A 38 10.83 -9.22 -13.20
CA ARG A 38 12.16 -9.71 -13.62
C ARG A 38 12.64 -10.96 -12.89
N ASN A 39 12.19 -11.20 -11.65
CA ASN A 39 12.65 -12.34 -10.86
C ASN A 39 11.74 -13.57 -11.01
N PHE A 40 10.48 -13.38 -11.39
CA PHE A 40 9.47 -14.44 -11.46
C PHE A 40 8.89 -14.65 -12.86
N ASP A 41 9.41 -13.97 -13.88
CA ASP A 41 8.92 -13.98 -15.27
C ASP A 41 7.40 -13.77 -15.36
N GLN A 42 6.88 -12.86 -14.53
CA GLN A 42 5.47 -12.48 -14.51
C GLN A 42 5.30 -11.12 -15.18
N ASP A 43 4.57 -11.10 -16.31
CA ASP A 43 4.28 -9.88 -17.07
C ASP A 43 2.97 -9.19 -16.65
N ASP A 44 2.24 -9.77 -15.71
CA ASP A 44 0.99 -9.23 -15.19
C ASP A 44 0.89 -9.54 -13.71
N LEU A 45 0.83 -8.51 -12.88
CA LEU A 45 0.84 -8.62 -11.43
C LEU A 45 -0.31 -7.81 -10.84
N LEU A 46 -1.07 -8.42 -9.93
CA LEU A 46 -2.05 -7.76 -9.10
C LEU A 46 -1.48 -7.60 -7.69
N VAL A 47 -1.17 -6.35 -7.32
CA VAL A 47 -0.57 -5.99 -6.04
C VAL A 47 -1.65 -5.37 -5.14
N GLY A 48 -1.79 -5.87 -3.93
CA GLY A 48 -2.70 -5.33 -2.92
C GLY A 48 -2.07 -4.15 -2.19
N ILE A 49 -2.77 -3.02 -2.15
CA ILE A 49 -2.39 -1.87 -1.33
C ILE A 49 -3.41 -1.73 -0.19
N PRO A 50 -2.99 -1.81 1.09
CA PRO A 50 -3.88 -1.54 2.20
C PRO A 50 -4.20 -0.04 2.25
N GLU A 51 -5.47 0.31 2.17
CA GLU A 51 -5.99 1.67 2.34
C GLU A 51 -6.77 1.73 3.66
N ALA A 52 -6.58 2.79 4.45
CA ALA A 52 -7.06 2.83 5.82
C ALA A 52 -8.60 2.88 5.96
N GLY A 53 -9.33 3.11 4.86
CA GLY A 53 -10.78 3.32 4.79
C GLY A 53 -11.24 4.59 5.49
N ARG A 54 -10.33 5.55 5.64
CA ARG A 54 -10.58 6.81 6.39
C ARG A 54 -10.57 8.04 5.49
N SER A 55 -10.53 7.84 4.17
CA SER A 55 -10.48 8.87 3.15
C SER A 55 -11.91 9.34 2.81
N GLY A 56 -12.23 10.62 3.04
CA GLY A 56 -13.54 11.23 2.76
C GLY A 56 -13.94 12.33 3.75
N ASP A 57 -15.13 12.92 3.57
CA ASP A 57 -15.76 13.93 4.47
C ASP A 57 -16.27 13.31 5.79
N LEU A 58 -15.49 12.36 6.31
CA LEU A 58 -15.82 11.45 7.39
C LEU A 58 -14.82 11.64 8.54
N SER A 59 -14.50 12.89 8.85
CA SER A 59 -13.72 13.29 10.04
C SER A 59 -14.23 12.62 11.32
N VAL A 60 -15.53 12.30 11.38
CA VAL A 60 -16.19 11.54 12.44
C VAL A 60 -15.63 10.12 12.60
N LEU A 61 -15.23 9.46 11.50
CA LEU A 61 -14.69 8.09 11.53
C LEU A 61 -13.25 8.03 12.09
N GLN A 62 -12.49 9.13 12.07
CA GLN A 62 -11.11 9.15 12.55
C GLN A 62 -10.98 8.75 14.02
N ASN A 63 -12.04 8.94 14.82
CA ASN A 63 -12.06 8.61 16.25
C ASN A 63 -12.86 7.34 16.59
N ILE A 64 -13.34 6.60 15.58
CA ILE A 64 -14.07 5.36 15.79
C ILE A 64 -13.10 4.17 15.74
N MET A 65 -13.18 3.33 16.77
CA MET A 65 -12.55 2.01 16.77
C MET A 65 -13.37 1.06 15.89
N GLY A 66 -12.74 0.51 14.85
CA GLY A 66 -13.38 -0.40 13.89
C GLY A 66 -12.41 -0.82 12.78
N PHE A 67 -12.73 -1.91 12.09
CA PHE A 67 -11.94 -2.45 10.97
C PHE A 67 -12.39 -1.78 9.67
N PHE A 68 -11.72 -0.69 9.31
CA PHE A 68 -12.01 0.09 8.09
C PHE A 68 -11.03 -0.19 6.95
N VAL A 69 -9.99 -1.00 7.18
CA VAL A 69 -8.96 -1.24 6.17
C VAL A 69 -9.56 -1.91 4.95
N ASN A 70 -9.50 -1.24 3.80
CA ASN A 70 -9.81 -1.83 2.50
C ASN A 70 -8.52 -2.23 1.79
N THR A 71 -8.61 -3.14 0.83
CA THR A 71 -7.48 -3.52 -0.03
C THR A 71 -7.77 -3.05 -1.46
N LEU A 72 -6.89 -2.21 -2.01
CA LEU A 72 -6.97 -1.78 -3.39
C LEU A 72 -6.12 -2.70 -4.26
N PRO A 73 -6.71 -3.47 -5.20
CA PRO A 73 -5.96 -4.26 -6.17
C PRO A 73 -5.40 -3.35 -7.26
N ILE A 74 -4.09 -3.29 -7.41
CA ILE A 74 -3.41 -2.53 -8.46
C ILE A 74 -2.78 -3.49 -9.47
N ARG A 75 -3.24 -3.44 -10.72
CA ARG A 75 -2.69 -4.24 -11.81
C ARG A 75 -1.47 -3.55 -12.42
N LEU A 76 -0.35 -4.24 -12.48
CA LEU A 76 0.89 -3.83 -13.12
C LEU A 76 1.15 -4.75 -14.31
N SER A 77 1.08 -4.21 -15.52
CA SER A 77 1.28 -4.97 -16.76
C SER A 77 2.57 -4.55 -17.47
N PHE A 78 3.39 -5.54 -17.81
CA PHE A 78 4.68 -5.42 -18.49
C PHE A 78 4.64 -5.94 -19.93
N GLN A 79 3.48 -6.45 -20.40
CA GLN A 79 3.26 -7.16 -21.68
C GLN A 79 3.60 -6.38 -22.97
N HIS A 80 4.00 -5.12 -22.90
CA HIS A 80 4.43 -4.38 -24.10
C HIS A 80 5.90 -4.70 -24.42
N LYS A 81 6.30 -4.66 -25.69
CA LYS A 81 7.72 -4.75 -26.08
C LYS A 81 8.52 -3.68 -25.34
N ALA A 82 9.23 -4.09 -24.28
CA ALA A 82 10.11 -3.29 -23.44
C ALA A 82 9.65 -1.82 -23.22
N PRO A 83 8.54 -1.57 -22.48
CA PRO A 83 8.16 -0.21 -22.13
C PRO A 83 9.31 0.48 -21.40
N THR A 84 9.50 1.77 -21.65
CA THR A 84 10.41 2.56 -20.84
C THR A 84 9.88 2.60 -19.40
N PHE A 85 10.79 2.74 -18.43
CA PHE A 85 10.37 2.87 -17.03
C PHE A 85 9.39 4.05 -16.81
N GLY A 86 9.57 5.15 -17.55
CA GLY A 86 8.67 6.31 -17.49
C GLY A 86 7.24 6.01 -17.94
N GLU A 87 7.06 5.14 -18.93
CA GLU A 87 5.73 4.70 -19.38
C GLU A 87 5.07 3.78 -18.35
N LEU A 88 5.84 2.86 -17.78
CA LEU A 88 5.37 2.03 -16.67
C LEU A 88 4.91 2.91 -15.50
N LEU A 89 5.74 3.86 -15.08
CA LEU A 89 5.44 4.77 -13.97
C LEU A 89 4.16 5.57 -14.21
N LYS A 90 4.00 6.13 -15.41
CA LYS A 90 2.80 6.87 -15.78
C LYS A 90 1.54 6.00 -15.69
N ARG A 91 1.60 4.77 -16.19
CA ARG A 91 0.49 3.81 -16.13
C ARG A 91 0.18 3.42 -14.68
N THR A 92 1.20 3.08 -13.90
CA THR A 92 1.05 2.74 -12.47
C THR A 92 0.37 3.87 -11.70
N GLN A 93 0.78 5.12 -11.92
CA GLN A 93 0.17 6.27 -11.26
C GLN A 93 -1.29 6.46 -11.67
N GLN A 94 -1.62 6.30 -12.95
CA GLN A 94 -2.99 6.38 -13.42
C GLN A 94 -3.86 5.29 -12.77
N THR A 95 -3.42 4.03 -12.78
CA THR A 95 -4.14 2.91 -12.15
C THR A 95 -4.30 3.13 -10.65
N LEU A 96 -3.29 3.70 -9.98
CA LEU A 96 -3.38 4.02 -8.57
C LEU A 96 -4.45 5.08 -8.29
N PHE A 97 -4.53 6.14 -9.09
CA PHE A 97 -5.59 7.15 -8.96
C PHE A 97 -6.97 6.55 -9.21
N GLU A 98 -7.14 5.78 -10.28
CA GLU A 98 -8.40 5.11 -10.59
C GLU A 98 -8.84 4.18 -9.46
N ALA A 99 -7.91 3.43 -8.84
CA ALA A 99 -8.22 2.57 -7.70
C ALA A 99 -8.61 3.35 -6.44
N ILE A 100 -7.98 4.50 -6.19
CA ILE A 100 -8.32 5.39 -5.08
C ILE A 100 -9.72 5.99 -5.28
N ASP A 101 -10.08 6.39 -6.50
CA ASP A 101 -11.40 6.93 -6.84
C ASP A 101 -12.52 5.90 -6.58
N HIS A 102 -12.21 4.60 -6.63
CA HIS A 102 -13.14 3.50 -6.35
C HIS A 102 -12.90 2.84 -4.97
N SER A 103 -12.14 3.48 -4.08
CA SER A 103 -11.74 2.90 -2.79
C SER A 103 -12.89 2.60 -1.82
N ALA A 104 -14.08 3.15 -2.08
CA ALA A 104 -15.30 2.85 -1.33
C ALA A 104 -15.84 1.43 -1.57
N ILE A 105 -15.44 0.77 -2.66
CA ILE A 105 -15.86 -0.60 -2.99
C ILE A 105 -15.00 -1.57 -2.16
N PRO A 106 -15.59 -2.40 -1.28
CA PRO A 106 -14.78 -3.33 -0.49
C PRO A 106 -14.18 -4.42 -1.38
N PHE A 107 -12.91 -4.78 -1.14
CA PHE A 107 -12.21 -5.81 -1.90
C PHE A 107 -12.97 -7.14 -1.99
N GLN A 108 -13.65 -7.53 -0.91
CA GLN A 108 -14.45 -8.77 -0.87
C GLN A 108 -15.60 -8.76 -1.89
N HIS A 109 -16.18 -7.59 -2.20
CA HIS A 109 -17.19 -7.50 -3.25
C HIS A 109 -16.56 -7.78 -4.61
N LEU A 110 -15.38 -7.21 -4.91
CA LEU A 110 -14.67 -7.49 -6.16
C LEU A 110 -14.36 -8.98 -6.32
N VAL A 111 -13.86 -9.63 -5.27
CA VAL A 111 -13.57 -11.07 -5.27
C VAL A 111 -14.84 -11.90 -5.53
N ASN A 112 -15.97 -11.53 -4.93
CA ASN A 112 -17.24 -12.23 -5.13
C ASN A 112 -17.74 -12.10 -6.56
N GLU A 113 -17.68 -10.90 -7.14
CA GLU A 113 -18.06 -10.66 -8.54
C GLU A 113 -17.18 -11.46 -9.51
N MET A 114 -15.85 -11.46 -9.33
CA MET A 114 -14.95 -12.21 -10.22
C MET A 114 -15.14 -13.73 -10.11
N ARG A 115 -15.46 -14.24 -8.92
CA ARG A 115 -15.82 -15.67 -8.74
C ARG A 115 -17.12 -16.03 -9.46
N GLN A 116 -18.13 -15.16 -9.41
CA GLN A 116 -19.39 -15.39 -10.12
C GLN A 116 -19.18 -15.49 -11.64
N HIS A 117 -18.25 -14.71 -12.19
CA HIS A 117 -17.90 -14.72 -13.60
C HIS A 117 -16.87 -15.80 -14.00
N GLN A 118 -16.47 -16.69 -13.08
CA GLN A 118 -15.44 -17.73 -13.28
C GLN A 118 -14.09 -17.18 -13.76
N GLU A 119 -13.79 -15.92 -13.46
CA GLU A 119 -12.55 -15.26 -13.86
C GLU A 119 -11.38 -15.60 -12.92
N VAL A 120 -11.67 -16.28 -11.81
CA VAL A 120 -10.71 -16.63 -10.76
C VAL A 120 -11.00 -18.04 -10.29
N ASP A 121 -10.09 -18.96 -10.63
CA ASP A 121 -10.07 -20.29 -10.04
C ASP A 121 -9.20 -20.27 -8.76
N GLY A 122 -9.50 -21.14 -7.80
CA GLY A 122 -9.02 -21.06 -6.42
C GLY A 122 -7.59 -20.51 -6.16
N ASN A 123 -7.53 -19.60 -5.19
CA ASN A 123 -6.38 -19.06 -4.44
C ASN A 123 -5.60 -17.85 -5.02
N GLN A 124 -5.77 -16.75 -4.28
CA GLN A 124 -5.06 -15.46 -4.30
C GLN A 124 -5.13 -14.64 -5.60
N LEU A 125 -6.21 -13.85 -5.69
CA LEU A 125 -6.37 -12.75 -6.65
C LEU A 125 -5.12 -11.84 -6.70
N LEU A 126 -4.50 -11.62 -5.54
CA LEU A 126 -3.33 -10.77 -5.34
C LEU A 126 -2.07 -11.62 -5.21
N GLN A 127 -1.00 -11.26 -5.89
CA GLN A 127 0.28 -11.98 -5.82
C GLN A 127 1.25 -11.37 -4.80
N ALA A 128 1.07 -10.11 -4.45
CA ALA A 128 1.91 -9.41 -3.48
C ALA A 128 1.14 -8.29 -2.78
N PHE A 129 1.66 -7.82 -1.64
CA PHE A 129 1.21 -6.61 -0.98
C PHE A 129 2.32 -5.55 -0.98
N PHE A 130 1.93 -4.29 -1.10
CA PHE A 130 2.85 -3.15 -1.05
C PHE A 130 2.26 -2.04 -0.18
N GLN A 131 3.07 -1.52 0.74
CA GLN A 131 2.68 -0.42 1.62
C GLN A 131 3.79 0.62 1.70
N HIS A 132 3.46 1.86 1.36
CA HIS A 132 4.31 3.01 1.54
C HIS A 132 3.78 3.87 2.68
N VAL A 133 4.57 4.06 3.73
CA VAL A 133 4.21 4.84 4.91
C VAL A 133 5.19 6.01 5.05
N VAL A 134 4.66 7.23 4.97
CA VAL A 134 5.46 8.44 5.16
C VAL A 134 5.66 8.70 6.66
N ALA A 135 6.93 8.76 7.08
CA ALA A 135 7.30 9.08 8.46
C ALA A 135 6.75 10.47 8.84
N GLY A 136 5.85 10.51 9.83
CA GLY A 136 5.07 11.69 10.23
C GLY A 136 3.57 11.45 10.34
N GLN A 137 3.06 10.38 9.72
CA GLN A 137 1.68 9.89 9.95
C GLN A 137 1.60 8.82 11.06
N SER A 138 2.74 8.44 11.65
CA SER A 138 2.71 7.76 12.95
C SER A 138 2.16 8.75 13.96
N HIS A 139 1.08 8.37 14.66
CA HIS A 139 0.40 9.21 15.63
C HIS A 139 1.45 9.88 16.52
N SER A 140 1.69 11.18 16.29
CA SER A 140 2.53 11.96 17.18
C SER A 140 1.96 11.82 18.59
N PRO A 141 2.78 11.71 19.65
CA PRO A 141 2.29 11.53 21.00
C PRO A 141 1.23 12.59 21.28
N ARG A 142 -0.03 12.16 21.40
CA ARG A 142 -1.15 13.07 21.63
C ARG A 142 -0.93 13.67 23.01
N LYS A 143 -0.71 14.98 23.10
CA LYS A 143 -0.85 15.67 24.38
C LYS A 143 -2.33 15.61 24.76
N ALA A 144 -2.69 14.78 25.73
CA ALA A 144 -4.02 14.74 26.31
C ALA A 144 -3.97 15.48 27.64
N ALA A 145 -4.75 16.55 27.78
CA ALA A 145 -5.01 17.23 29.06
C ALA A 145 -3.76 17.51 29.93
N GLY A 146 -2.68 18.02 29.34
CA GLY A 146 -1.45 18.35 30.08
C GLY A 146 -0.51 17.17 30.37
N MET A 147 -0.84 15.96 29.90
CA MET A 147 0.01 14.78 30.00
C MET A 147 0.78 14.57 28.69
N VAL A 148 2.07 14.25 28.82
CA VAL A 148 2.93 13.82 27.71
C VAL A 148 2.89 12.30 27.67
N LEU A 149 2.36 11.74 26.58
CA LEU A 149 2.44 10.30 26.34
C LEU A 149 3.83 9.98 25.80
N GLU A 150 4.64 9.30 26.59
CA GLU A 150 5.91 8.73 26.14
C GLU A 150 5.68 7.34 25.53
N HIS A 151 6.43 7.02 24.47
CA HIS A 151 6.40 5.69 23.87
C HIS A 151 7.19 4.75 24.79
N PHE A 152 6.52 3.73 25.32
CA PHE A 152 7.16 2.69 26.13
C PHE A 152 7.43 1.50 25.22
N ASP A 153 8.70 1.13 25.07
CA ASP A 153 9.08 -0.11 24.38
C ASP A 153 8.64 -1.29 25.23
N PHE A 154 7.56 -1.94 24.82
CA PHE A 154 7.03 -3.13 25.47
C PHE A 154 7.94 -4.32 25.12
N GLU A 155 8.74 -4.80 26.09
CA GLU A 155 9.37 -6.12 25.95
C GLU A 155 8.30 -7.21 26.08
N PRO A 156 8.07 -8.04 25.04
CA PRO A 156 7.09 -9.10 25.11
C PRO A 156 7.54 -10.16 26.13
N HIS A 157 6.80 -10.27 27.22
CA HIS A 157 7.00 -11.35 28.19
C HIS A 157 6.79 -12.70 27.49
N PRO A 158 7.72 -13.67 27.60
CA PRO A 158 7.70 -14.93 26.84
C PRO A 158 6.60 -15.92 27.27
N ALA A 159 5.68 -15.51 28.14
CA ALA A 159 4.62 -16.39 28.63
C ALA A 159 3.36 -16.16 27.79
N PRO A 160 2.78 -17.20 27.16
CA PRO A 160 1.50 -17.04 26.49
C PRO A 160 0.45 -16.60 27.52
N ALA A 161 -0.31 -15.56 27.18
CA ALA A 161 -1.45 -15.13 27.97
C ALA A 161 -2.40 -16.33 28.12
N LYS A 162 -2.66 -16.75 29.37
CA LYS A 162 -3.67 -17.75 29.68
C LYS A 162 -5.04 -17.14 29.39
N PHE A 163 -5.63 -17.49 28.25
CA PHE A 163 -7.07 -17.34 28.05
C PHE A 163 -7.71 -18.63 28.58
N GLU A 164 -8.32 -18.57 29.74
CA GLU A 164 -9.24 -19.61 30.20
C GLU A 164 -10.52 -19.51 29.35
N ALA A 165 -10.96 -20.67 28.85
CA ALA A 165 -12.11 -20.83 27.96
C ALA A 165 -13.44 -20.81 28.71
#